data_AF-A0A8T0JBE1-F1
#
_entry.id   AF-A0A8T0JBE1-F1
#
_cell.length_a   1.000
_cell.length_b   1.000
_cell.length_c   1.000
_cell.angle_alpha   90.00
_cell.angle_beta   90.00
_cell.angle_gamma   90.00
#
_symmetry.space_group_name_H-M   'P 1'
#
loop_
_entity.id
_entity.type
_entity.pdbx_description
1 polymer ?
#
loop_
_entity_poly.entity_id
_entity_poly.type
_entity_poly.pdbx_seq_one_letter_code
_entity_poly.pdbx_strand_id
1 'polypeptide(L)'
;MDAAGVEYAARLQALQADKNLYNRLKYFIHDLAVFGKDEGARLRLLQDPTANFYMSSVYFSPEQACALLSFRGREGLTLEQALQSTIARKLQQARDGSTTSFELCTSHDLAPVLKDYFGVSKDVLVEAANKGLYNKFAKEQREEQRKKPGKEQRKKPGKGQKQRNPKE
;
A
#
# COMPACT_ATOMS: atom_id res chain seq x y z
N MET A 1 -6.40 30.14 -12.26
CA MET A 1 -6.74 28.74 -11.95
C MET A 1 -8.09 28.47 -12.57
N ASP A 2 -8.21 27.37 -13.31
CA ASP A 2 -9.50 26.91 -13.82
C ASP A 2 -10.37 26.35 -12.68
N ALA A 3 -11.68 26.19 -12.93
CA ALA A 3 -12.63 25.71 -11.93
C ALA A 3 -12.22 24.33 -11.35
N ALA A 4 -11.67 23.45 -12.20
CA ALA A 4 -11.18 22.12 -11.80
C ALA A 4 -10.03 22.19 -10.79
N GLY A 5 -9.08 23.11 -10.99
CA GLY A 5 -7.98 23.34 -10.05
C GLY A 5 -8.44 23.87 -8.69
N VAL A 6 -9.46 24.74 -8.67
CA VAL A 6 -10.05 25.27 -7.42
C VAL A 6 -10.75 24.16 -6.63
N GLU A 7 -11.55 23.32 -7.31
CA GLU A 7 -12.21 22.20 -6.65
C GLU A 7 -11.20 21.16 -6.11
N TYR A 8 -10.14 20.86 -6.87
CA TYR A 8 -9.07 19.98 -6.40
C TYR A 8 -8.43 20.53 -5.12
N ALA A 9 -8.10 21.83 -5.09
CA ALA A 9 -7.49 22.45 -3.93
C ALA A 9 -8.39 22.37 -2.69
N ALA A 10 -9.70 22.61 -2.84
CA ALA A 10 -10.67 22.51 -1.75
C ALA A 10 -10.80 21.05 -1.23
N ARG A 11 -10.88 20.06 -2.13
CA ARG A 11 -10.90 18.63 -1.78
C ARG A 11 -9.64 18.22 -1.04
N LEU A 12 -8.48 18.66 -1.53
CA LEU A 12 -7.19 18.38 -0.90
C LEU A 12 -7.10 19.02 0.49
N GLN A 13 -7.55 20.27 0.64
CA GLN A 13 -7.56 20.96 1.93
C GLN A 13 -8.47 20.24 2.93
N ALA A 14 -9.65 19.76 2.50
CA ALA A 14 -10.54 18.97 3.35
C ALA A 14 -9.88 17.65 3.80
N LEU A 15 -9.20 16.94 2.90
CA LEU A 15 -8.44 15.74 3.24
C LEU A 15 -7.30 16.05 4.24
N GLN A 16 -6.59 17.15 4.04
CA GLN A 16 -5.49 17.59 4.92
C GLN A 16 -5.97 18.08 6.29
N ALA A 17 -7.24 18.47 6.41
CA ALA A 17 -7.86 18.84 7.67
C ALA A 17 -8.09 17.61 8.56
N ASP A 18 -8.41 16.45 7.99
CA ASP A 18 -8.38 15.16 8.70
C ASP A 18 -6.94 14.69 8.91
N LYS A 19 -6.35 15.12 10.03
CA LYS A 19 -4.97 14.76 10.39
C LYS A 19 -4.76 13.27 10.55
N ASN A 20 -5.78 12.50 10.98
CA ASN A 20 -5.62 11.07 11.18
C ASN A 20 -5.46 10.37 9.83
N LEU A 21 -6.45 10.57 8.94
CA LEU A 21 -6.43 9.97 7.60
C LEU A 21 -5.22 10.46 6.80
N TYR A 22 -4.92 11.77 6.83
CA TYR A 22 -3.81 12.31 6.07
C TYR A 22 -2.44 11.82 6.58
N ASN A 23 -2.27 11.60 7.88
CA ASN A 23 -1.04 11.00 8.41
C ASN A 23 -0.91 9.52 8.04
N ARG A 24 -2.00 8.74 8.06
CA ARG A 24 -1.95 7.35 7.57
C ARG A 24 -1.62 7.28 6.09
N LEU A 25 -2.16 8.21 5.29
CA LEU A 25 -1.82 8.36 3.88
C LEU A 25 -0.35 8.67 3.66
N LYS A 26 0.23 9.55 4.49
CA LYS A 26 1.67 9.80 4.51
C LYS A 26 2.49 8.55 4.82
N TYR A 27 2.10 7.78 5.84
CA TYR A 27 2.81 6.53 6.19
C TYR A 27 2.75 5.51 5.06
N PHE A 28 1.57 5.37 4.44
CA PHE A 28 1.37 4.52 3.29
C PHE A 28 2.29 4.91 2.13
N ILE A 29 2.29 6.20 1.75
CA ILE A 29 3.17 6.73 0.68
C ILE A 29 4.65 6.52 1.01
N HIS A 30 5.03 6.68 2.28
CA HIS A 30 6.40 6.42 2.71
C HIS A 30 6.75 4.94 2.53
N ASP A 31 5.91 4.02 3.01
CA ASP A 31 6.14 2.58 2.89
C ASP A 31 6.21 2.15 1.41
N LEU A 32 5.38 2.73 0.53
CA LEU A 32 5.49 2.50 -0.92
C LEU A 32 6.89 2.92 -1.44
N ALA A 33 7.37 4.09 -1.03
CA ALA A 33 8.64 4.65 -1.48
C ALA A 33 9.86 3.88 -0.98
N VAL A 34 9.76 3.18 0.16
CA VAL A 34 10.85 2.36 0.73
C VAL A 34 10.63 0.86 0.58
N PHE A 35 9.64 0.41 -0.20
CA PHE A 35 9.26 -0.99 -0.36
C PHE A 35 10.44 -1.96 -0.62
N GLY A 36 11.38 -1.57 -1.48
CA GLY A 36 12.55 -2.40 -1.80
C GLY A 36 13.69 -2.34 -0.76
N LYS A 37 13.61 -1.43 0.22
CA LYS A 37 14.70 -1.10 1.16
C LYS A 37 14.34 -1.36 2.63
N ASP A 38 13.05 -1.36 2.97
CA ASP A 38 12.56 -1.57 4.34
C ASP A 38 11.62 -2.78 4.38
N GLU A 39 12.08 -3.83 5.08
CA GLU A 39 11.31 -5.08 5.22
C GLU A 39 10.01 -4.88 5.99
N GLY A 40 9.99 -4.01 7.00
CA GLY A 40 8.80 -3.74 7.80
C GLY A 40 7.71 -3.06 6.97
N ALA A 41 8.08 -2.07 6.15
CA ALA A 41 7.20 -1.43 5.18
C ALA A 41 6.65 -2.44 4.18
N ARG A 42 7.52 -3.30 3.63
CA ARG A 42 7.12 -4.36 2.71
C ARG A 42 6.11 -5.32 3.34
N LEU A 43 6.37 -5.79 4.56
CA LEU A 43 5.46 -6.71 5.26
C LEU A 43 4.09 -6.07 5.54
N ARG A 44 4.05 -4.79 5.92
CA ARG A 44 2.79 -4.06 6.12
C ARG A 44 2.00 -3.92 4.81
N LEU A 45 2.67 -3.58 3.70
CA LEU A 45 2.03 -3.46 2.39
C LEU A 45 1.51 -4.81 1.87
N LEU A 46 2.26 -5.89 2.07
CA LEU A 46 1.89 -7.24 1.61
C LEU A 46 0.97 -8.00 2.56
N GLN A 47 0.56 -7.39 3.68
CA GLN A 47 -0.24 -8.06 4.70
C GLN A 47 -1.62 -8.53 4.17
N ASP A 48 -2.18 -7.80 3.21
CA ASP A 48 -3.43 -8.16 2.54
C ASP A 48 -3.19 -8.19 1.02
N PRO A 49 -2.99 -9.37 0.42
CA PRO A 49 -2.77 -9.50 -1.02
C PRO A 49 -4.01 -9.20 -1.86
N THR A 50 -5.20 -9.11 -1.25
CA THR A 50 -6.45 -8.78 -1.95
C THR A 50 -6.71 -7.27 -2.03
N ALA A 51 -5.94 -6.48 -1.30
CA ALA A 51 -6.10 -5.03 -1.27
C ALA A 51 -5.65 -4.39 -2.59
N ASN A 52 -6.55 -3.65 -3.23
CA ASN A 52 -6.24 -2.89 -4.43
C ASN A 52 -5.14 -1.88 -4.15
N PHE A 53 -4.07 -1.92 -4.96
CA PHE A 53 -2.91 -1.03 -4.84
C PHE A 53 -2.30 -0.97 -3.43
N TYR A 54 -2.36 -2.07 -2.66
CA TYR A 54 -1.91 -2.14 -1.25
C TYR A 54 -2.71 -1.31 -0.24
N MET A 55 -3.86 -0.73 -0.64
CA MET A 55 -4.72 0.07 0.25
C MET A 55 -5.54 -0.84 1.17
N SER A 56 -4.88 -1.40 2.19
CA SER A 56 -5.46 -2.38 3.11
C SER A 56 -5.87 -1.79 4.46
N SER A 57 -6.49 -2.63 5.28
CA SER A 57 -6.85 -2.35 6.69
C SER A 57 -5.68 -1.96 7.59
N VAL A 58 -4.43 -2.17 7.14
CA VAL A 58 -3.24 -1.69 7.83
C VAL A 58 -3.19 -0.16 7.89
N TYR A 59 -3.68 0.51 6.84
CA TYR A 59 -3.64 1.96 6.71
C TYR A 59 -5.05 2.57 6.72
N PHE A 60 -6.02 1.95 6.07
CA PHE A 60 -7.32 2.55 5.78
C PHE A 60 -8.47 1.60 6.08
N SER A 61 -9.59 2.12 6.57
CA SER A 61 -10.84 1.36 6.49
C SER A 61 -11.26 1.14 5.03
N PRO A 62 -12.14 0.18 4.71
CA PRO A 62 -12.66 -0.02 3.36
C PRO A 62 -13.27 1.26 2.75
N GLU A 63 -13.98 2.03 3.57
CA GLU A 63 -14.61 3.29 3.15
C GLU A 63 -13.56 4.36 2.85
N GLN A 64 -12.52 4.46 3.69
CA GLN A 64 -11.40 5.36 3.47
C GLN A 64 -10.63 5.00 2.19
N ALA A 65 -10.35 3.72 1.96
CA ALA A 65 -9.68 3.25 0.75
C ALA A 65 -10.50 3.58 -0.50
N CYS A 66 -11.81 3.30 -0.48
CA CYS A 66 -12.73 3.64 -1.57
C CYS A 66 -12.78 5.14 -1.85
N ALA A 67 -12.85 5.97 -0.79
CA ALA A 67 -12.84 7.42 -0.91
C ALA A 67 -11.52 7.95 -1.50
N LEU A 68 -10.38 7.40 -1.09
CA LEU A 68 -9.06 7.78 -1.62
C LEU A 68 -8.90 7.37 -3.09
N LEU A 69 -9.34 6.17 -3.47
CA LEU A 69 -9.32 5.71 -4.87
C LEU A 69 -10.24 6.55 -5.76
N SER A 70 -11.38 6.98 -5.22
CA SER A 70 -12.33 7.88 -5.90
C SER A 70 -11.92 9.35 -5.89
N PHE A 71 -10.85 9.72 -5.16
CA PHE A 71 -10.40 11.10 -5.06
C PHE A 71 -10.05 11.62 -6.44
N ARG A 72 -10.51 12.84 -6.79
CA ARG A 72 -10.24 13.45 -8.10
C ARG A 72 -9.08 14.42 -8.05
N GLY A 73 -8.12 14.20 -8.94
CA GLY A 73 -6.90 15.00 -9.09
C GLY A 73 -7.14 16.29 -9.87
N ARG A 74 -6.06 17.01 -10.17
CA ARG A 74 -6.11 18.27 -10.96
C ARG A 74 -6.63 18.04 -12.38
N GLU A 75 -6.27 16.92 -12.97
CA GLU A 75 -6.67 16.53 -14.34
C GLU A 75 -8.10 15.95 -14.40
N GLY A 76 -8.83 15.97 -13.28
CA GLY A 76 -10.21 15.48 -13.20
C GLY A 76 -10.37 13.96 -13.16
N LEU A 77 -9.31 13.18 -13.41
CA LEU A 77 -9.28 11.73 -13.23
C LEU A 77 -9.45 11.35 -11.75
N THR A 78 -9.85 10.12 -11.47
CA THR A 78 -9.76 9.54 -10.11
C THR A 78 -8.37 8.96 -9.86
N LEU A 79 -7.97 8.81 -8.59
CA LEU A 79 -6.68 8.18 -8.26
C LEU A 79 -6.60 6.78 -8.88
N GLU A 80 -7.67 5.99 -8.79
CA GLU A 80 -7.72 4.66 -9.39
C GLU A 80 -7.44 4.72 -10.90
N GLN A 81 -8.07 5.64 -11.62
CA GLN A 81 -7.82 5.83 -13.06
C GLN A 81 -6.37 6.21 -13.33
N ALA A 82 -5.79 7.14 -12.56
CA ALA A 82 -4.39 7.55 -12.70
C ALA A 82 -3.41 6.38 -12.45
N LEU A 83 -3.70 5.53 -11.45
CA LEU A 83 -2.92 4.33 -11.17
C LEU A 83 -3.06 3.31 -12.30
N GLN A 84 -4.29 3.03 -12.77
CA GLN A 84 -4.53 2.13 -13.90
C GLN A 84 -3.82 2.61 -15.18
N SER A 85 -3.85 3.91 -15.48
CA SER A 85 -3.11 4.50 -16.60
C SER A 85 -1.59 4.33 -16.45
N THR A 86 -1.07 4.42 -15.22
CA THR A 86 0.35 4.17 -14.94
C THR A 86 0.73 2.72 -15.23
N ILE A 87 -0.13 1.77 -14.84
CA ILE A 87 0.02 0.34 -15.14
C ILE A 87 -0.01 0.10 -16.65
N ALA A 88 -1.01 0.64 -17.34
CA ALA A 88 -1.18 0.48 -18.78
C ALA A 88 0.02 1.04 -19.56
N ARG A 89 0.52 2.23 -19.16
CA ARG A 89 1.71 2.84 -19.74
C ARG A 89 2.95 1.95 -19.58
N LYS A 90 3.15 1.39 -18.39
CA LYS A 90 4.31 0.52 -18.12
C LYS A 90 4.24 -0.78 -18.93
N LEU A 91 3.06 -1.36 -19.06
CA LEU A 91 2.84 -2.53 -19.91
C LEU A 91 3.12 -2.22 -21.39
N GLN A 92 2.70 -1.05 -21.87
CA GLN A 92 2.99 -0.60 -23.23
C GLN A 92 4.48 -0.39 -23.47
N GLN A 93 5.18 0.30 -22.56
CA GLN A 93 6.64 0.47 -22.64
C GLN A 93 7.39 -0.87 -22.71
N ALA A 94 6.89 -1.88 -22.00
CA ALA A 94 7.50 -3.20 -22.03
C ALA A 94 7.21 -3.95 -23.36
N ARG A 95 6.03 -3.73 -23.95
CA ARG A 95 5.70 -4.25 -25.30
C ARG A 95 6.55 -3.61 -26.38
N ASP A 96 6.81 -2.30 -26.26
CA ASP A 96 7.58 -1.53 -27.24
C ASP A 96 9.11 -1.69 -27.04
N GLY A 97 9.55 -2.53 -26.09
CA GLY A 97 10.96 -2.77 -25.79
C GLY A 97 11.67 -1.62 -25.08
N SER A 98 10.94 -0.59 -24.64
CA SER A 98 11.47 0.58 -23.92
C SER A 98 11.86 0.28 -22.47
N THR A 99 11.31 -0.77 -21.87
CA THR A 99 11.72 -1.29 -20.55
C THR A 99 11.75 -2.82 -20.56
N THR A 100 12.69 -3.40 -19.82
CA THR A 100 12.81 -4.86 -19.65
C THR A 100 11.96 -5.39 -18.49
N SER A 101 11.40 -4.50 -17.67
CA SER A 101 10.68 -4.86 -16.44
C SER A 101 9.18 -4.60 -16.58
N PHE A 102 8.42 -5.68 -16.70
CA PHE A 102 6.95 -5.67 -16.69
C PHE A 102 6.38 -5.45 -15.27
N GLU A 103 7.18 -5.73 -14.24
CA GLU A 103 6.77 -5.62 -12.84
C GLU A 103 6.57 -4.16 -12.44
N LEU A 104 5.39 -3.84 -11.90
CA LEU A 104 5.14 -2.57 -11.26
C LEU A 104 6.03 -2.42 -10.02
N CYS A 105 6.84 -1.38 -10.02
CA CYS A 105 7.67 -1.02 -8.89
C CYS A 105 6.88 -0.07 -7.99
N THR A 106 6.49 -0.57 -6.83
CA THR A 106 5.80 0.18 -5.77
C THR A 106 6.45 1.55 -5.50
N SER A 107 7.78 1.60 -5.47
CA SER A 107 8.53 2.80 -5.11
C SER A 107 8.68 3.83 -6.22
N HIS A 108 8.76 3.41 -7.48
CA HIS A 108 9.02 4.30 -8.62
C HIS A 108 7.79 4.56 -9.49
N ASP A 109 6.79 3.68 -9.46
CA ASP A 109 5.56 3.85 -10.25
C ASP A 109 4.41 4.36 -9.38
N LEU A 110 4.14 3.72 -8.23
CA LEU A 110 2.97 4.05 -7.40
C LEU A 110 3.24 5.24 -6.48
N ALA A 111 4.32 5.20 -5.69
CA ALA A 111 4.59 6.25 -4.69
C ALA A 111 4.63 7.67 -5.30
N PRO A 112 5.24 7.91 -6.48
CA PRO A 112 5.26 9.24 -7.09
C PRO A 112 3.86 9.72 -7.50
N VAL A 113 3.01 8.83 -8.04
CA VAL A 113 1.64 9.18 -8.42
C VAL A 113 0.86 9.63 -7.19
N LEU A 114 0.90 8.88 -6.09
CA LEU A 114 0.20 9.26 -4.86
C LEU A 114 0.74 10.55 -4.24
N LYS A 115 2.07 10.77 -4.30
CA LYS A 115 2.67 12.02 -3.81
C LYS A 115 2.11 13.22 -4.53
N ASP A 116 2.09 13.17 -5.85
CA ASP A 116 1.55 14.24 -6.68
C ASP A 116 0.05 14.45 -6.42
N TYR A 117 -0.71 13.35 -6.40
CA TYR A 117 -2.16 13.37 -6.20
C TYR A 117 -2.58 14.06 -4.89
N PHE A 118 -1.89 13.74 -3.81
CA PHE A 118 -2.24 14.19 -2.46
C PHE A 118 -1.37 15.34 -1.96
N GLY A 119 -0.63 16.00 -2.86
CA GLY A 119 0.20 17.15 -2.54
C GLY A 119 1.22 16.86 -1.43
N VAL A 120 1.76 15.64 -1.40
CA VAL A 120 2.73 15.20 -0.40
C VAL A 120 4.14 15.50 -0.92
N SER A 121 4.82 16.47 -0.31
CA SER A 121 6.18 16.87 -0.68
C SER A 121 7.23 15.80 -0.34
N LYS A 122 8.46 15.98 -0.84
CA LYS A 122 9.52 14.95 -0.88
C LYS A 122 9.97 14.38 0.47
N ASP A 123 9.48 14.91 1.60
CA ASP A 123 10.03 14.67 2.93
C ASP A 123 8.96 14.34 3.97
N VAL A 124 8.08 13.39 3.61
CA VAL A 124 6.91 12.94 4.38
C VAL A 124 7.15 12.72 5.88
N LEU A 125 8.37 12.27 6.25
CA LEU A 125 8.77 11.95 7.62
C LEU A 125 9.98 12.75 8.13
N VAL A 126 10.37 13.85 7.48
CA VAL A 126 11.57 14.61 7.92
C VAL A 126 11.34 15.35 9.22
N GLU A 127 10.10 15.76 9.51
CA GLU A 127 9.77 16.33 10.81
C GLU A 127 9.82 15.27 11.91
N ALA A 128 10.48 15.59 13.03
CA ALA A 128 10.62 14.68 14.18
C ALA A 128 9.26 14.18 14.70
N ALA A 129 8.23 15.03 14.67
CA ALA A 129 6.86 14.66 15.04
C ALA A 129 6.29 13.58 14.11
N ASN A 130 6.43 13.76 12.78
CA ASN A 130 5.95 12.78 11.79
C ASN A 130 6.73 11.46 11.90
N LYS A 131 8.05 11.52 12.13
CA LYS A 131 8.89 10.34 12.37
C LYS A 131 8.47 9.61 13.65
N GLY A 132 8.20 10.32 14.73
CA GLY A 132 7.73 9.74 15.99
C GLY A 132 6.37 9.04 15.84
N LEU A 133 5.42 9.68 15.15
CA LEU A 133 4.10 9.10 14.91
C LEU A 133 4.18 7.88 13.97
N TYR A 134 5.01 7.95 12.93
CA TYR A 134 5.26 6.81 12.04
C TYR A 134 5.89 5.64 12.80
N ASN A 135 6.91 5.88 13.63
CA ASN A 135 7.55 4.83 14.42
C ASN A 135 6.57 4.17 15.39
N LYS A 136 5.68 4.96 16.01
CA LYS A 136 4.61 4.44 16.87
C LYS A 136 3.66 3.55 16.07
N PHE A 137 3.18 4.03 14.93
CA PHE A 137 2.35 3.25 14.01
C PHE A 137 3.02 1.94 13.58
N ALA A 138 4.27 2.00 13.13
CA ALA A 138 5.03 0.84 12.68
C ALA A 138 5.21 -0.20 13.80
N LYS A 139 5.44 0.26 15.05
CA LYS A 139 5.50 -0.60 16.23
C LYS A 139 4.16 -1.27 16.52
N GLU A 140 3.06 -0.51 16.50
CA GLU A 140 1.70 -1.05 16.71
C GLU A 140 1.37 -2.14 15.68
N GLN A 141 1.65 -1.90 14.39
CA GLN A 141 1.42 -2.89 13.34
C GLN A 141 2.30 -4.14 13.52
N ARG A 142 3.55 -3.98 13.94
CA ARG A 142 4.44 -5.10 14.23
C ARG A 142 3.91 -5.96 15.39
N GLU A 143 3.39 -5.33 16.43
CA GLU A 143 2.79 -6.05 17.57
C GLU A 143 1.50 -6.78 17.15
N GLU A 144 0.66 -6.15 16.33
CA GLU A 144 -0.56 -6.76 15.80
C GLU A 144 -0.27 -8.00 14.94
N GLN A 145 0.79 -7.95 14.12
CA GLN A 145 1.26 -9.11 13.35
C GLN A 145 1.74 -10.25 14.26
N ARG A 146 2.39 -9.95 15.39
CA ARG A 146 2.84 -10.98 16.36
C ARG A 146 1.67 -11.63 17.11
N LYS A 147 0.56 -10.92 17.29
CA LYS A 147 -0.66 -11.43 17.97
C LYS A 147 -1.51 -12.34 17.10
N LYS A 148 -1.21 -12.48 15.81
CA LYS A 148 -1.84 -13.44 14.90
C LYS A 148 -0.95 -14.67 14.74
N PRO A 149 -0.78 -15.56 15.76
CA PRO A 149 -0.13 -16.83 15.52
C PRO A 149 -1.01 -17.62 14.53
N GLY A 150 -0.37 -18.14 13.48
CA GLY A 150 -1.04 -18.81 12.39
C GLY A 150 -2.03 -19.87 12.84
N LYS A 151 -3.22 -19.84 12.24
CA LYS A 151 -4.02 -21.06 12.04
C LYS A 151 -3.32 -21.92 10.98
N GLU A 152 -2.10 -22.38 11.27
CA GLU A 152 -1.47 -23.45 10.51
C GLU A 152 -1.49 -24.68 11.39
N GLN A 153 -2.52 -25.50 11.19
CA GLN A 153 -2.62 -26.82 11.79
C GLN A 153 -1.38 -27.62 11.37
N ARG A 154 -0.37 -27.67 12.24
CA ARG A 154 0.66 -28.70 12.19
C ARG A 154 -0.05 -30.05 12.29
N LYS A 155 -0.35 -30.67 11.14
CA LYS A 155 -0.69 -32.09 11.07
C LYS A 155 0.50 -32.83 11.67
N LYS A 156 0.31 -33.40 12.86
CA LYS A 156 1.27 -34.31 13.48
C LYS A 156 1.54 -35.44 12.47
N PRO A 157 2.80 -35.84 12.20
CA PRO A 157 3.06 -37.04 11.42
C PRO A 157 2.48 -38.23 12.19
N GLY A 158 1.48 -38.88 11.57
CA GLY A 158 0.86 -40.08 12.11
C GLY A 158 1.90 -41.19 12.27
N LYS A 159 1.92 -41.80 13.45
CA LYS A 159 2.75 -42.97 13.76
C LYS A 159 2.45 -44.10 12.76
N GLY A 160 3.52 -44.69 12.23
CA GLY A 160 3.47 -45.77 11.25
C GLY A 160 2.58 -46.94 11.64
N GLN A 161 1.74 -47.37 10.70
CA GLN A 161 1.07 -48.66 10.74
C GLN A 161 2.10 -49.76 10.49
N LYS A 162 2.30 -50.57 11.52
CA LYS A 162 3.08 -51.81 11.49
C LYS A 162 2.32 -52.83 10.65
N GLN A 163 2.77 -53.08 9.42
CA GLN A 163 2.30 -54.18 8.59
C GLN A 163 2.53 -55.50 9.35
N ARG A 164 1.46 -56.25 9.57
CA ARG A 164 1.51 -57.67 9.92
C ARG A 164 1.07 -58.44 8.68
N ASN A 165 2.01 -59.09 8.01
CA ASN A 165 1.70 -60.11 7.01
C ASN A 165 1.06 -61.32 7.72
N PRO A 166 -0.04 -61.89 7.21
CA PRO A 166 -0.34 -63.28 7.46
C PRO A 166 0.53 -64.15 6.54
N LYS A 167 1.21 -65.13 7.15
CA LYS A 167 1.78 -66.28 6.46
C LYS A 167 0.67 -67.31 6.24
N GLU A 168 0.69 -67.89 5.03
CA GLU A 168 0.15 -69.18 4.58
C GLU A 168 -1.34 -69.48 4.81
#